data_AF-A0A7J4BV58-F1
#
_entry.id   AF-A0A7J4BV58-F1
#
_cell.length_a   1.000
_cell.length_b   1.000
_cell.length_c   1.000
_cell.angle_alpha   90.00
_cell.angle_beta   90.00
_cell.angle_gamma   90.00
#
_symmetry.space_group_name_H-M   'P 1'
#
loop_
_entity.id
_entity.type
_entity.pdbx_description
1 polymer ?
#
loop_
_entity_poly.entity_id
_entity_poly.type
_entity_poly.pdbx_seq_one_letter_code
_entity_poly.pdbx_strand_id
1 'polypeptide(L)' 'MTASQPQRVEVTPKSLTGLKDTRGESIRRQLSSDHGLEISEVRSITGYLVKGNFNETHHEKMISDLFCDPIIEHGVVNQQ' A
#
# COMPACT_ATOMS: atom_id res chain seq x y z
N MET A 1 13.57 2.87 -28.67
CA MET A 1 13.45 2.27 -27.32
C MET A 1 12.06 2.59 -26.82
N THR A 2 11.14 1.64 -26.86
CA THR A 2 9.78 1.81 -26.34
C THR A 2 9.87 2.01 -24.83
N ALA A 3 9.27 3.08 -24.31
CA ALA A 3 9.23 3.31 -22.87
C ALA A 3 8.45 2.17 -22.21
N SER A 4 9.07 1.46 -21.26
CA SER A 4 8.32 0.50 -20.45
C SER A 4 7.27 1.24 -19.63
N GLN A 5 6.05 0.72 -19.60
CA GLN A 5 4.99 1.29 -18.78
C GLN A 5 5.37 1.13 -17.30
N PRO A 6 5.17 2.18 -16.47
CA PRO A 6 5.46 2.10 -15.05
C PRO A 6 4.53 1.07 -14.39
N GLN A 7 5.11 0.18 -13.59
CA GLN A 7 4.37 -0.76 -12.75
C GLN A 7 3.90 -0.03 -11.50
N ARG A 8 2.66 -0.31 -11.06
CA ARG A 8 2.14 0.24 -9.80
C ARG A 8 2.23 -0.79 -8.69
N VAL A 9 2.96 -0.49 -7.64
CA VAL A 9 3.04 -1.32 -6.42
C VAL A 9 2.20 -0.67 -5.34
N GLU A 10 1.34 -1.42 -4.69
CA GLU A 10 0.51 -0.94 -3.58
C GLU A 10 0.74 -1.80 -2.35
N VAL A 11 0.95 -1.15 -1.20
CA VAL A 11 1.25 -1.81 0.07
C VAL A 11 0.34 -1.27 1.17
N THR A 12 -0.24 -2.15 1.97
CA THR A 12 -1.10 -1.77 3.10
C THR A 12 -0.84 -2.67 4.31
N PRO A 13 -0.94 -2.17 5.56
CA PRO A 13 -0.85 -3.01 6.74
C PRO A 13 -1.88 -4.15 6.70
N LYS A 14 -1.53 -5.33 7.21
CA LYS A 14 -2.48 -6.44 7.36
C LYS A 14 -3.52 -6.14 8.44
N SER A 15 -4.70 -6.74 8.31
CA SER A 15 -5.72 -6.73 9.37
C SER A 15 -5.46 -7.86 10.36
N LEU A 16 -4.43 -7.71 11.19
CA LEU A 16 -4.09 -8.66 12.26
C LEU A 16 -4.48 -8.11 13.63
N THR A 17 -4.88 -8.99 14.54
CA THR A 17 -5.15 -8.61 15.93
C THR A 17 -3.92 -7.96 16.54
N GLY A 18 -4.07 -6.72 17.02
CA GLY A 18 -2.98 -5.93 17.60
C GLY A 18 -2.15 -5.13 16.59
N LEU A 19 -2.33 -5.34 15.29
CA LEU A 19 -1.72 -4.52 14.26
C LEU A 19 -2.68 -3.40 13.84
N LYS A 20 -2.28 -2.16 14.09
CA LYS A 20 -3.11 -0.98 13.84
C LYS A 20 -2.55 -0.19 12.66
N ASP A 21 -3.41 0.17 11.72
CA ASP A 21 -3.10 1.21 10.75
C ASP A 21 -3.10 2.58 11.45
N THR A 22 -1.91 3.01 11.87
CA THR A 22 -1.71 4.26 12.60
C THR A 22 -2.05 5.48 11.75
N ARG A 23 -1.74 5.45 10.45
CA ARG A 23 -2.03 6.53 9.50
C ARG A 23 -3.53 6.64 9.27
N GLY A 24 -4.19 5.52 8.99
CA GLY A 24 -5.64 5.44 8.81
C GLY A 24 -6.39 5.96 10.05
N GLU A 25 -6.00 5.51 11.24
CA GLU A 25 -6.62 5.99 12.48
C GLU A 25 -6.44 7.49 12.69
N SER A 26 -5.25 8.04 12.41
CA SER A 26 -5.01 9.47 12.58
C SER A 26 -5.95 10.29 11.71
N ILE A 27 -6.12 9.90 10.44
CA ILE A 27 -7.04 10.58 9.52
C ILE A 27 -8.49 10.42 9.98
N ARG A 28 -8.91 9.22 10.39
CA ARG A 28 -10.25 8.98 10.92
C ARG A 28 -10.57 9.91 12.10
N ARG A 29 -9.62 10.10 13.02
CA ARG A 29 -9.76 11.01 14.16
C ARG A 29 -9.85 12.47 13.73
N GLN A 30 -9.01 12.90 12.79
CA GLN A 30 -9.03 14.26 12.26
C GLN A 30 -10.34 14.58 11.55
N LEU A 31 -10.88 13.64 10.78
CA LEU A 31 -12.18 13.80 10.12
C LEU A 31 -13.32 13.99 11.14
N SER A 32 -13.30 13.24 12.24
CA SER A 32 -14.27 13.40 13.34
C SER A 32 -14.06 14.73 14.07
N SER A 33 -12.83 15.08 14.48
CA SER A 33 -12.56 16.27 15.28
C SER A 33 -12.73 17.58 14.53
N ASP A 34 -12.25 17.63 13.28
CA ASP A 34 -12.11 18.89 12.53
C ASP A 34 -13.35 19.14 11.65
N HIS A 35 -14.07 18.07 11.29
CA HIS A 35 -15.17 18.13 10.34
C HIS A 35 -16.48 17.46 10.84
N GLY A 36 -16.49 16.85 12.02
CA GLY A 36 -17.68 16.15 12.54
C GLY A 36 -18.08 14.92 11.71
N LEU A 37 -17.15 14.39 10.90
CA LEU A 37 -17.40 13.26 10.02
C LEU A 37 -17.04 11.95 10.72
N GLU A 38 -18.07 11.21 11.12
CA GLU A 38 -17.91 9.88 11.73
C GLU A 38 -17.72 8.81 10.65
N ILE A 39 -16.47 8.39 10.43
CA ILE A 39 -16.10 7.30 9.53
C ILE A 39 -15.76 6.05 10.34
N SER A 40 -16.32 4.90 9.94
CA SER A 40 -16.12 3.62 10.62
C SER A 40 -14.67 3.14 10.56
N GLU A 41 -14.02 3.24 9.41
CA GLU A 41 -12.64 2.81 9.20
C GLU A 41 -11.99 3.60 8.06
N VAL A 42 -10.70 3.89 8.22
CA VAL A 42 -9.85 4.44 7.15
C VAL A 42 -8.64 3.51 7.02
N ARG A 43 -8.35 3.09 5.79
CA ARG A 43 -7.18 2.26 5.46
C ARG A 43 -6.21 3.05 4.60
N SER A 44 -4.96 3.06 4.99
CA SER A 44 -3.86 3.64 4.26
C SER A 44 -3.24 2.63 3.30
N ILE A 45 -2.93 3.10 2.11
CA ILE A 45 -2.21 2.37 1.08
C ILE A 45 -1.03 3.24 0.67
N THR A 46 0.18 2.68 0.72
CA THR A 46 1.37 3.29 0.13
C THR A 46 1.49 2.80 -1.31
N GLY A 47 1.41 3.73 -2.28
CA GLY A 47 1.57 3.44 -3.70
C GLY A 47 2.94 3.86 -4.24
N TYR A 48 3.57 3.02 -5.05
CA TYR A 48 4.81 3.30 -5.77
C TYR A 48 4.58 3.16 -7.28
N LEU A 49 5.10 4.10 -8.06
CA LEU A 49 5.19 3.98 -9.52
C LEU A 49 6.63 3.68 -9.89
N VAL A 50 6.89 2.47 -10.35
CA VAL A 50 8.24 1.98 -10.63
C VAL A 50 8.41 1.81 -12.13
N LYS A 51 9.37 2.54 -12.70
CA LYS A 51 9.73 2.41 -14.11
C LYS A 51 10.95 1.48 -14.26
N GLY A 52 10.81 0.45 -15.08
CA GLY A 52 11.87 -0.53 -15.31
C GLY A 52 11.45 -1.63 -16.27
N ASN A 53 12.37 -2.55 -16.56
CA ASN A 53 12.09 -3.75 -17.34
C ASN A 53 11.87 -4.91 -16.37
N PHE A 54 10.60 -5.15 -16.04
CA PHE A 54 10.21 -6.19 -15.09
C PHE A 54 9.68 -7.42 -15.83
N ASN A 55 9.88 -8.58 -15.20
CA ASN A 55 9.22 -9.82 -15.57
C ASN A 55 8.46 -10.32 -14.32
N GLU A 56 7.69 -11.41 -14.44
CA GLU A 56 6.88 -11.90 -13.32
C GLU A 56 7.73 -12.26 -12.08
N THR A 57 8.92 -12.84 -12.26
CA THR A 57 9.81 -13.16 -11.13
C THR A 57 10.41 -11.92 -10.46
N HIS A 58 10.52 -10.80 -11.16
CA HIS A 58 10.86 -9.52 -10.56
C HIS A 58 9.71 -8.95 -9.73
N HIS A 59 8.45 -9.18 -10.11
CA HIS A 59 7.30 -8.67 -9.35
C HIS A 59 7.20 -9.29 -7.96
N GLU A 60 7.35 -10.61 -7.87
CA GLU A 60 7.32 -11.30 -6.57
C GLU A 60 8.42 -10.79 -5.64
N LYS A 61 9.66 -10.68 -6.14
CA LYS A 61 10.80 -10.14 -5.38
C LYS A 61 10.61 -8.68 -4.98
N MET A 62 10.03 -7.86 -5.86
CA MET A 62 9.72 -6.47 -5.54
C MET A 62 8.77 -6.40 -4.34
N ILE A 63 7.73 -7.21 -4.33
CA ILE A 63 6.81 -7.27 -3.20
C ILE A 63 7.48 -7.84 -1.96
N SER A 64 8.03 -9.05 -2.02
CA SER A 64 8.51 -9.77 -0.83
C SER A 64 9.77 -9.21 -0.20
N ASP A 65 10.66 -8.62 -1.00
CA ASP A 65 12.03 -8.30 -0.55
C ASP A 65 12.27 -6.78 -0.40
N LEU A 66 11.48 -5.94 -1.09
CA LEU A 66 11.77 -4.50 -1.18
C LEU A 66 10.65 -3.60 -0.67
N PHE A 67 9.41 -3.81 -1.12
CA PHE A 67 8.33 -2.84 -0.88
C PHE A 67 7.41 -3.22 0.29
N CYS A 68 7.34 -4.49 0.67
CA CYS A 68 6.42 -4.98 1.68
C CYS A 68 7.19 -5.72 2.78
N ASP A 69 6.87 -5.45 4.04
CA ASP A 69 7.17 -6.40 5.10
C ASP A 69 6.19 -7.58 5.00
N PRO A 70 6.64 -8.81 4.67
CA PRO A 70 5.74 -9.92 4.43
C PRO A 70 5.03 -10.42 5.70
N ILE A 71 5.44 -10.00 6.89
CA ILE A 71 4.83 -10.38 8.16
C ILE A 71 3.62 -9.47 8.43
N ILE A 72 3.82 -8.15 8.34
CA ILE A 72 2.84 -7.15 8.78
C ILE A 72 2.14 -6.36 7.66
N GLU A 73 2.53 -6.54 6.39
CA GLU A 73 1.93 -5.83 5.26
C GLU A 73 1.44 -6.78 4.15
N HIS A 74 0.48 -6.30 3.35
CA HIS A 74 0.06 -6.87 2.08
C HIS A 74 0.56 -5.98 0.96
N GLY A 75 1.31 -6.55 0.01
CA GLY A 75 1.77 -5.85 -1.19
C GLY A 75 1.21 -6.50 -2.45
N VAL A 76 0.85 -5.68 -3.44
CA VAL A 76 0.39 -6.13 -4.76
C VAL A 76 1.03 -5.31 -5.88
N VAL A 77 1.32 -5.95 -7.01
CA VAL A 77 1.69 -5.26 -8.25
C VAL A 77 0.47 -5.20 -9.14
N ASN A 78 -0.08 -4.00 -9.32
CA ASN A 78 -1.19 -3.75 -10.23
C ASN A 78 -0.64 -3.48 -11.63
N GLN A 79 -1.02 -4.35 -12.56
CA GLN A 79 -0.85 -4.15 -13.99
C GLN A 79 -2.15 -3.51 -14.51
N GLN A 80 -2.07 -2.23 -14.89
CA GLN A 80 -3.15 -1.57 -15.64
C GLN A 80 -2.82 -1.55 -17.12
#